data_AF-A0A838TH57-F1
#
_entry.id   AF-A0A838TH57-F1
#
_cell.length_a   1.000
_cell.length_b   1.000
_cell.length_c   1.000
_cell.angle_alpha   90.00
_cell.angle_beta   90.00
_cell.angle_gamma   90.00
#
_symmetry.space_group_name_H-M   'P 1'
#
loop_
_entity.id
_entity.type
_entity.pdbx_description
1 polymer ?
#
loop_
_entity_poly.entity_id
_entity_poly.type
_entity_poly.pdbx_seq_one_letter_code
_entity_poly.pdbx_strand_id
1 'polypeptide(L)'
;GLVSPTTGTTKIFGRDSREVGSREAVGFLPENPYFYKYLTGQETLRFYGKLCGLHGKTLQTRSEELLELVSLKDARYRRLGGYSKGMLQRIGLAQALIQEPRLIVLDEPTAGVDPAGSREIRDLILDLKARGITVLLSSHLLEQVQEICDRVGILAHGVLVREGRVEDLLAIENQTELILENATPEVLGQIAALLDKTSTRLLEQRQPQTTLEGLFLEATKSAPGK
;
A
#
# COMPACT_ATOMS: atom_id res chain seq x y z
N GLY A 1 10.03 5.87 -16.72
CA GLY A 1 8.96 5.66 -17.71
C GLY A 1 8.27 6.97 -18.04
N LEU A 2 7.66 7.61 -17.04
CA LEU A 2 7.06 8.95 -17.17
C LEU A 2 8.09 10.08 -17.05
N VAL A 3 9.17 9.82 -16.31
CA VAL A 3 10.30 10.72 -16.13
C VAL A 3 11.60 9.97 -16.45
N SER A 4 12.59 10.69 -16.97
CA SER A 4 13.95 10.19 -17.20
C SER A 4 14.83 10.51 -15.99
N PRO A 5 15.60 9.55 -15.47
CA PRO A 5 16.51 9.83 -14.37
C PRO A 5 17.66 10.74 -14.83
N THR A 6 18.11 11.65 -13.97
CA THR A 6 19.31 12.46 -14.23
C THR A 6 20.57 11.58 -14.21
N THR A 7 20.64 10.64 -13.27
CA THR A 7 21.73 9.66 -13.13
C THR A 7 21.18 8.34 -12.58
N GLY A 8 21.98 7.27 -12.65
CA GLY A 8 21.61 5.95 -12.15
C GLY A 8 20.86 5.10 -13.18
N THR A 9 20.47 3.90 -12.75
CA THR A 9 19.73 2.95 -13.59
C THR A 9 18.62 2.30 -12.78
N THR A 10 17.56 1.87 -13.48
CA THR A 10 16.43 1.18 -12.86
C THR A 10 16.01 0.05 -13.79
N LYS A 11 15.81 -1.14 -13.23
CA LYS A 11 15.39 -2.32 -13.98
C LYS A 11 14.03 -2.81 -13.52
N ILE A 12 13.17 -3.19 -14.46
CA ILE A 12 11.89 -3.84 -14.21
C ILE A 12 11.95 -5.21 -14.89
N PHE A 13 11.71 -6.28 -14.11
CA PHE A 13 11.84 -7.67 -14.58
C PHE A 13 13.18 -7.96 -15.28
N GLY A 14 14.27 -7.35 -14.79
CA GLY A 14 15.62 -7.49 -15.33
C GLY A 14 15.93 -6.63 -16.57
N ARG A 15 14.94 -5.92 -17.13
CA ARG A 15 15.08 -5.04 -18.31
C ARG A 15 15.22 -3.58 -17.89
N ASP A 16 15.85 -2.75 -18.71
CA ASP A 16 15.94 -1.32 -18.42
C ASP A 16 14.54 -0.67 -18.41
N SER A 17 14.23 0.09 -17.36
CA SER A 17 12.91 0.72 -17.17
C SER A 17 12.53 1.75 -18.25
N ARG A 18 13.49 2.18 -19.09
CA ARG A 18 13.26 3.07 -20.24
C ARG A 18 12.63 2.32 -21.41
N GLU A 19 12.89 1.03 -21.54
CA GLU A 19 12.31 0.18 -22.58
C GLU A 19 10.80 0.02 -22.40
N VAL A 20 10.04 0.09 -23.51
CA VAL A 20 8.58 -0.10 -23.48
C VAL A 20 8.21 -1.49 -22.97
N GLY A 21 8.89 -2.52 -23.46
CA GLY A 21 8.65 -3.91 -23.06
C GLY A 21 8.87 -4.20 -21.57
N SER A 22 9.64 -3.36 -20.85
CA SER A 22 9.80 -3.50 -19.39
C SER A 22 8.52 -3.18 -18.60
N ARG A 23 7.58 -2.47 -19.23
CA ARG A 23 6.37 -1.92 -18.60
C ARG A 23 5.08 -2.64 -19.01
N GLU A 24 5.15 -3.58 -19.93
CA GLU A 24 3.96 -4.32 -20.43
C GLU A 24 3.23 -5.10 -19.34
N ALA A 25 3.95 -5.56 -18.32
CA ALA A 25 3.38 -6.27 -17.18
C ALA A 25 3.29 -5.41 -15.91
N VAL A 26 3.21 -4.08 -16.07
CA VAL A 26 3.13 -3.11 -14.96
C VAL A 26 1.80 -2.37 -14.99
N GLY A 27 1.04 -2.46 -13.91
CA GLY A 27 -0.12 -1.61 -13.63
C GLY A 27 0.31 -0.34 -12.89
N PHE A 28 -0.30 0.80 -13.19
CA PHE A 28 -0.02 2.07 -12.52
C PHE A 28 -1.30 2.81 -12.16
N LEU A 29 -1.41 3.23 -10.90
CA LEU A 29 -2.44 4.14 -10.40
C LEU A 29 -1.76 5.42 -9.90
N PRO A 30 -1.98 6.59 -10.53
CA PRO A 30 -1.55 7.87 -9.99
C PRO A 30 -2.45 8.32 -8.81
N GLU A 31 -1.95 9.25 -7.97
CA GLU A 31 -2.73 9.84 -6.86
C GLU A 31 -4.09 10.38 -7.33
N ASN A 32 -4.10 11.04 -8.48
CA ASN A 32 -5.30 11.64 -9.06
C ASN A 32 -5.58 11.04 -10.43
N PRO A 33 -6.29 9.92 -10.53
CA PRO A 33 -6.59 9.30 -11.81
C PRO A 33 -7.56 10.17 -12.62
N TYR A 34 -7.19 10.43 -13.87
CA TYR A 34 -8.00 11.22 -14.79
C TYR A 34 -8.90 10.31 -15.62
N PHE A 35 -10.22 10.56 -15.56
CA PHE A 35 -11.21 9.83 -16.35
C PHE A 35 -12.17 10.76 -17.07
N TYR A 36 -12.68 10.28 -18.21
CA TYR A 36 -13.79 10.92 -18.91
C TYR A 36 -15.08 10.78 -18.09
N LYS A 37 -15.50 11.86 -17.43
CA LYS A 37 -16.63 11.89 -16.49
C LYS A 37 -17.97 11.44 -17.10
N TYR A 38 -18.12 11.53 -18.42
CA TYR A 38 -19.34 11.14 -19.12
C TYR A 38 -19.43 9.62 -19.39
N LEU A 39 -18.31 8.89 -19.30
CA LEU A 39 -18.29 7.44 -19.40
C LEU A 39 -18.81 6.79 -18.11
N THR A 40 -19.30 5.57 -18.25
CA THR A 40 -19.63 4.67 -17.14
C THR A 40 -18.43 3.81 -16.73
N GLY A 41 -18.49 3.16 -15.57
CA GLY A 41 -17.44 2.25 -15.09
C GLY A 41 -17.13 1.16 -16.12
N GLN A 42 -18.19 0.56 -16.68
CA GLN A 42 -18.04 -0.47 -17.70
C GLN A 42 -17.44 0.05 -19.00
N GLU A 43 -17.88 1.22 -19.49
CA GLU A 43 -17.32 1.82 -20.71
C GLU A 43 -15.85 2.19 -20.53
N THR A 44 -15.48 2.68 -19.35
CA THR A 44 -14.10 3.06 -19.01
C THR A 44 -13.17 1.85 -19.06
N LEU A 45 -13.53 0.74 -18.41
CA LEU A 45 -12.70 -0.46 -18.46
C LEU A 45 -12.66 -1.08 -19.86
N ARG A 46 -13.78 -1.03 -20.59
CA ARG A 46 -13.79 -1.49 -21.99
C ARG A 46 -12.91 -0.62 -22.89
N PHE A 47 -12.86 0.68 -22.64
CA PHE A 47 -12.00 1.61 -23.37
C PHE A 47 -10.52 1.27 -23.15
N TYR A 48 -10.08 1.17 -21.90
CA TYR A 48 -8.70 0.81 -21.57
C TYR A 48 -8.35 -0.62 -22.03
N GLY A 49 -9.27 -1.57 -21.91
CA GLY A 49 -9.04 -2.94 -22.37
C GLY A 49 -8.79 -3.01 -23.87
N LYS A 50 -9.51 -2.21 -24.68
CA LYS A 50 -9.23 -2.09 -26.12
C LYS A 50 -7.85 -1.50 -26.42
N LEU A 51 -7.42 -0.48 -25.66
CA LEU A 51 -6.07 0.09 -25.80
C LEU A 51 -4.99 -0.96 -25.49
N CYS A 52 -5.32 -1.89 -24.60
CA CYS A 52 -4.47 -3.03 -24.25
C CYS A 52 -4.60 -4.23 -25.20
N GLY A 53 -5.35 -4.10 -26.31
CA GLY A 53 -5.51 -5.17 -27.31
C GLY A 53 -6.57 -6.24 -26.98
N LEU A 54 -7.37 -6.05 -25.93
CA LEU A 54 -8.47 -6.95 -25.59
C LEU A 54 -9.71 -6.67 -26.46
N HIS A 55 -10.33 -7.73 -26.97
CA HIS A 55 -11.48 -7.65 -27.87
C HIS A 55 -12.57 -8.68 -27.54
N GLY A 56 -13.75 -8.48 -28.14
CA GLY A 56 -14.86 -9.44 -28.11
C GLY A 56 -15.28 -9.86 -26.70
N LYS A 57 -15.47 -11.17 -26.53
CA LYS A 57 -15.91 -11.78 -25.27
C LYS A 57 -14.88 -11.62 -24.16
N THR A 58 -13.59 -11.75 -24.45
CA THR A 58 -12.50 -11.59 -23.48
C THR A 58 -12.52 -10.21 -22.83
N LEU A 59 -12.70 -9.14 -23.63
CA LEU A 59 -12.82 -7.78 -23.10
C LEU A 59 -14.04 -7.64 -22.17
N GLN A 60 -15.18 -8.22 -22.56
CA GLN A 60 -16.39 -8.15 -21.76
C GLN A 60 -16.22 -8.86 -20.41
N THR A 61 -15.79 -10.12 -20.44
CA THR A 61 -15.54 -10.92 -19.24
C THR A 61 -14.53 -10.23 -18.33
N ARG A 62 -13.39 -9.78 -18.88
CA ARG A 62 -12.36 -9.08 -18.09
C ARG A 62 -12.89 -7.81 -17.43
N SER A 63 -13.69 -7.02 -18.16
CA SER A 63 -14.27 -5.79 -17.59
C SER A 63 -15.24 -6.09 -16.45
N GLU A 64 -16.05 -7.15 -16.58
CA GLU A 64 -17.00 -7.57 -15.55
C GLU A 64 -16.30 -8.12 -14.30
N GLU A 65 -15.28 -8.97 -14.48
CA GLU A 65 -14.43 -9.49 -13.39
C GLU A 65 -13.76 -8.36 -12.60
N LEU A 66 -13.24 -7.35 -13.30
CA LEU A 66 -12.57 -6.22 -12.66
C LEU A 66 -13.54 -5.33 -11.89
N LEU A 67 -14.76 -5.11 -12.41
CA LEU A 67 -15.81 -4.39 -11.68
C LEU A 67 -16.25 -5.13 -10.41
N GLU A 68 -16.27 -6.47 -10.47
CA GLU A 68 -16.53 -7.31 -9.30
C GLU A 68 -15.40 -7.21 -8.28
N LEU A 69 -14.16 -7.37 -8.72
CA LEU A 69 -12.97 -7.32 -7.88
C LEU A 69 -12.87 -6.00 -7.09
N VAL A 70 -13.23 -4.88 -7.72
CA VAL A 70 -13.17 -3.56 -7.07
C VAL A 70 -14.50 -3.14 -6.41
N SER A 71 -15.45 -4.06 -6.29
CA SER A 71 -16.76 -3.84 -5.65
C SER A 71 -17.57 -2.70 -6.28
N LEU A 72 -17.56 -2.60 -7.61
CA LEU A 72 -18.27 -1.58 -8.41
C LEU A 72 -19.26 -2.15 -9.43
N LYS A 73 -19.56 -3.47 -9.36
CA LYS A 73 -20.52 -4.14 -10.24
C LYS A 73 -21.88 -3.45 -10.30
N ASP A 74 -22.40 -2.98 -9.17
CA ASP A 74 -23.72 -2.34 -9.09
C ASP A 74 -23.71 -0.90 -9.60
N ALA A 75 -22.55 -0.23 -9.51
CA ALA A 75 -22.35 1.11 -10.03
C ALA A 75 -21.93 1.14 -11.51
N ARG A 76 -21.80 -0.02 -12.18
CA ARG A 76 -21.15 -0.14 -13.49
C ARG A 76 -21.74 0.73 -14.61
N TYR A 77 -23.04 1.01 -14.56
CA TYR A 77 -23.76 1.85 -15.53
C TYR A 77 -23.92 3.30 -15.07
N ARG A 78 -23.49 3.63 -13.85
CA ARG A 78 -23.45 5.02 -13.38
C ARG A 78 -22.24 5.70 -14.04
N ARG A 79 -22.44 6.95 -14.45
CA ARG A 79 -21.36 7.79 -15.02
C ARG A 79 -20.32 8.11 -13.95
N LEU A 80 -19.05 8.14 -14.34
CA LEU A 80 -17.92 8.43 -13.45
C LEU A 80 -18.02 9.82 -12.83
N GLY A 81 -18.69 10.77 -13.48
CA GLY A 81 -18.96 12.09 -12.89
C GLY A 81 -19.76 12.04 -11.58
N GLY A 82 -20.48 10.95 -11.31
CA GLY A 82 -21.22 10.72 -10.06
C GLY A 82 -20.55 9.72 -9.11
N TYR A 83 -19.29 9.36 -9.34
CA TYR A 83 -18.52 8.49 -8.45
C TYR A 83 -17.90 9.32 -7.32
N SER A 84 -17.84 8.74 -6.12
CA SER A 84 -17.03 9.32 -5.03
C SER A 84 -15.55 9.17 -5.36
N LYS A 85 -14.69 9.90 -4.63
CA LYS A 85 -13.23 9.78 -4.79
C LYS A 85 -12.74 8.33 -4.60
N GLY A 86 -13.25 7.62 -3.59
CA GLY A 86 -12.93 6.20 -3.37
C GLY A 86 -13.40 5.28 -4.50
N MET A 87 -14.57 5.55 -5.11
CA MET A 87 -15.02 4.81 -6.29
C MET A 87 -14.13 5.08 -7.51
N LEU A 88 -13.67 6.31 -7.70
CA LEU A 88 -12.73 6.66 -8.79
C LEU A 88 -11.38 5.97 -8.59
N GLN A 89 -10.85 5.92 -7.36
CA GLN A 89 -9.62 5.18 -7.06
C GLN A 89 -9.77 3.68 -7.37
N ARG A 90 -10.89 3.08 -6.99
CA ARG A 90 -11.20 1.67 -7.28
C ARG A 90 -11.34 1.39 -8.78
N ILE A 91 -11.94 2.28 -9.56
CA ILE A 91 -11.88 2.20 -11.04
C ILE A 91 -10.44 2.32 -11.55
N GLY A 92 -9.62 3.19 -10.97
CA GLY A 92 -8.20 3.30 -11.29
C GLY A 92 -7.43 2.01 -11.03
N LEU A 93 -7.69 1.34 -9.89
CA LEU A 93 -7.13 0.02 -9.61
C LEU A 93 -7.58 -1.01 -10.65
N ALA A 94 -8.88 -1.06 -10.98
CA ALA A 94 -9.39 -1.92 -12.04
C ALA A 94 -8.70 -1.66 -13.39
N GLN A 95 -8.49 -0.39 -13.74
CA GLN A 95 -7.78 0.00 -14.96
C GLN A 95 -6.30 -0.43 -14.94
N ALA A 96 -5.61 -0.29 -13.81
CA ALA A 96 -4.23 -0.75 -13.65
C ALA A 96 -4.11 -2.29 -13.77
N LEU A 97 -5.18 -3.01 -13.42
CA LEU A 97 -5.26 -4.47 -13.45
C LEU A 97 -5.64 -5.05 -14.82
N ILE A 98 -6.06 -4.23 -15.79
CA ILE A 98 -6.60 -4.71 -17.08
C ILE A 98 -5.67 -5.69 -17.79
N GLN A 99 -4.36 -5.44 -17.79
CA GLN A 99 -3.35 -6.25 -18.50
C GLN A 99 -2.82 -7.44 -17.70
N GLU A 100 -3.46 -7.81 -16.59
CA GLU A 100 -2.97 -8.88 -15.70
C GLU A 100 -1.50 -8.65 -15.28
N PRO A 101 -1.20 -7.48 -14.69
CA PRO A 101 0.17 -7.11 -14.40
C PRO A 101 0.77 -8.02 -13.32
N ARG A 102 2.10 -8.17 -13.38
CA ARG A 102 2.89 -8.85 -12.33
C ARG A 102 3.36 -7.89 -11.23
N LEU A 103 3.41 -6.60 -11.56
CA LEU A 103 3.77 -5.49 -10.67
C LEU A 103 2.70 -4.40 -10.78
N ILE A 104 2.23 -3.89 -9.65
CA ILE A 104 1.37 -2.71 -9.60
C ILE A 104 2.06 -1.62 -8.80
N VAL A 105 2.10 -0.42 -9.36
CA VAL A 105 2.62 0.78 -8.71
C VAL A 105 1.44 1.68 -8.35
N LEU A 106 1.29 1.98 -7.06
CA LEU A 106 0.20 2.76 -6.49
C LEU A 106 0.74 4.04 -5.89
N ASP A 107 0.37 5.18 -6.46
CA ASP A 107 0.74 6.48 -5.91
C ASP A 107 -0.41 7.02 -5.06
N GLU A 108 -0.21 7.07 -3.74
CA GLU A 108 -1.19 7.62 -2.78
C GLU A 108 -2.62 7.07 -2.96
N PRO A 109 -2.81 5.73 -2.97
CA PRO A 109 -4.06 5.10 -3.42
C PRO A 109 -5.28 5.44 -2.55
N THR A 110 -5.07 5.84 -1.31
CA THR A 110 -6.11 6.15 -0.31
C THR A 110 -6.21 7.66 -0.01
N ALA A 111 -5.39 8.50 -0.65
CA ALA A 111 -5.36 9.92 -0.34
C ALA A 111 -6.72 10.59 -0.59
N GLY A 112 -7.29 11.22 0.45
CA GLY A 112 -8.58 11.91 0.42
C GLY A 112 -9.80 10.99 0.18
N VAL A 113 -9.63 9.68 0.34
CA VAL A 113 -10.74 8.72 0.40
C VAL A 113 -11.23 8.67 1.85
N ASP A 114 -12.55 8.49 2.03
CA ASP A 114 -13.12 8.29 3.36
C ASP A 114 -12.61 7.00 4.03
N PRO A 115 -12.78 6.82 5.37
CA PRO A 115 -12.26 5.65 6.07
C PRO A 115 -12.78 4.31 5.55
N ALA A 116 -14.05 4.23 5.15
CA ALA A 116 -14.63 2.99 4.63
C ALA A 116 -14.05 2.65 3.25
N GLY A 117 -13.98 3.64 2.34
CA GLY A 117 -13.35 3.46 1.04
C GLY A 117 -11.85 3.15 1.12
N SER A 118 -11.14 3.73 2.09
CA SER A 118 -9.71 3.44 2.33
C SER A 118 -9.50 2.00 2.76
N ARG A 119 -10.39 1.48 3.62
CA ARG A 119 -10.38 0.05 4.01
C ARG A 119 -10.65 -0.87 2.83
N GLU A 120 -11.62 -0.56 1.98
CA GLU A 120 -11.89 -1.36 0.77
C GLU A 120 -10.68 -1.42 -0.18
N ILE A 121 -9.98 -0.29 -0.37
CA ILE A 121 -8.76 -0.22 -1.18
C ILE A 121 -7.63 -1.04 -0.53
N ARG A 122 -7.49 -0.94 0.79
CA ARG A 122 -6.52 -1.71 1.57
C ARG A 122 -6.74 -3.21 1.43
N ASP A 123 -7.98 -3.66 1.60
CA ASP A 123 -8.36 -5.07 1.48
C ASP A 123 -8.08 -5.59 0.06
N LEU A 124 -8.34 -4.78 -0.96
CA LEU A 124 -7.98 -5.09 -2.35
C LEU A 124 -6.46 -5.22 -2.54
N ILE A 125 -5.65 -4.35 -1.95
CA ILE A 125 -4.17 -4.46 -2.02
C ILE A 125 -3.70 -5.79 -1.41
N LEU A 126 -4.28 -6.20 -0.27
CA LEU A 126 -3.95 -7.46 0.38
C LEU A 126 -4.38 -8.68 -0.45
N ASP A 127 -5.55 -8.62 -1.12
CA ASP A 127 -5.97 -9.67 -2.07
C ASP A 127 -5.00 -9.80 -3.25
N LEU A 128 -4.59 -8.67 -3.85
CA LEU A 128 -3.62 -8.67 -4.96
C LEU A 128 -2.28 -9.28 -4.55
N LYS A 129 -1.81 -8.95 -3.34
CA LYS A 129 -0.63 -9.57 -2.74
C LYS A 129 -0.82 -11.08 -2.56
N ALA A 130 -1.96 -11.53 -2.03
CA ALA A 130 -2.26 -12.95 -1.84
C ALA A 130 -2.29 -13.73 -3.16
N ARG A 131 -2.66 -13.08 -4.26
CA ARG A 131 -2.62 -13.61 -5.63
C ARG A 131 -1.22 -13.62 -6.26
N GLY A 132 -0.19 -13.20 -5.53
CA GLY A 132 1.21 -13.21 -5.97
C GLY A 132 1.61 -12.00 -6.83
N ILE A 133 0.80 -10.95 -6.88
CA ILE A 133 1.14 -9.70 -7.57
C ILE A 133 2.04 -8.87 -6.66
N THR A 134 3.15 -8.36 -7.21
CA THR A 134 4.00 -7.43 -6.46
C THR A 134 3.32 -6.06 -6.42
N VAL A 135 3.16 -5.48 -5.22
CA VAL A 135 2.60 -4.13 -5.06
C VAL A 135 3.69 -3.21 -4.52
N LEU A 136 3.97 -2.14 -5.25
CA LEU A 136 4.78 -1.01 -4.81
C LEU A 136 3.85 0.17 -4.57
N LEU A 137 3.81 0.70 -3.35
CA LEU A 137 2.97 1.85 -3.03
C LEU A 137 3.77 2.97 -2.38
N SER A 138 3.43 4.21 -2.71
CA SER A 138 3.84 5.41 -1.97
C SER A 138 2.67 5.89 -1.12
N SER A 139 2.95 6.21 0.15
CA SER A 139 2.01 6.99 0.95
C SER A 139 2.70 7.75 2.07
N HIS A 140 2.17 8.91 2.41
CA HIS A 140 2.48 9.65 3.63
C HIS A 140 1.65 9.18 4.85
N LEU A 141 0.64 8.32 4.66
CA LEU A 141 -0.19 7.78 5.73
C LEU A 141 0.48 6.56 6.36
N LEU A 142 1.41 6.82 7.29
CA LEU A 142 2.32 5.82 7.85
C LEU A 142 1.61 4.66 8.56
N GLU A 143 0.48 4.91 9.23
CA GLU A 143 -0.34 3.84 9.84
C GLU A 143 -0.85 2.84 8.79
N GLN A 144 -1.30 3.32 7.64
CA GLN A 144 -1.79 2.45 6.56
C GLN A 144 -0.65 1.65 5.94
N VAL A 145 0.51 2.27 5.76
CA VAL A 145 1.73 1.61 5.25
C VAL A 145 2.14 0.47 6.19
N GLN A 146 2.18 0.74 7.50
CA GLN A 146 2.51 -0.25 8.53
C GLN A 146 1.57 -1.46 8.50
N GLU A 147 0.30 -1.23 8.19
CA GLU A 147 -0.75 -2.23 8.19
C GLU A 147 -0.78 -3.16 6.96
N ILE A 148 -0.11 -2.81 5.86
CA ILE A 148 -0.18 -3.58 4.58
C ILE A 148 1.17 -3.98 4.00
N CYS A 149 2.23 -3.21 4.26
CA CYS A 149 3.52 -3.43 3.64
C CYS A 149 4.31 -4.51 4.37
N ASP A 150 4.97 -5.39 3.61
CA ASP A 150 5.98 -6.30 4.17
C ASP A 150 7.31 -5.58 4.43
N ARG A 151 7.65 -4.65 3.54
CA ARG A 151 8.88 -3.86 3.55
C ARG A 151 8.56 -2.41 3.27
N VAL A 152 9.29 -1.51 3.92
CA VAL A 152 9.13 -0.07 3.73
C VAL A 152 10.48 0.60 3.52
N GLY A 153 10.47 1.64 2.71
CA GLY A 153 11.58 2.56 2.53
C GLY A 153 11.11 3.96 2.90
N ILE A 154 11.83 4.62 3.81
CA ILE A 154 11.54 6.00 4.22
C ILE A 154 12.42 6.94 3.42
N LEU A 155 11.77 7.84 2.69
CA LEU A 155 12.42 8.86 1.89
C LEU A 155 12.27 10.22 2.58
N ALA A 156 13.38 10.93 2.76
CA ALA A 156 13.41 12.29 3.27
C ALA A 156 14.36 13.14 2.41
N HIS A 157 13.90 14.30 1.96
CA HIS A 157 14.68 15.22 1.11
C HIS A 157 15.34 14.56 -0.12
N GLY A 158 14.65 13.58 -0.72
CA GLY A 158 15.14 12.85 -1.90
C GLY A 158 16.17 11.75 -1.60
N VAL A 159 16.40 11.43 -0.32
CA VAL A 159 17.33 10.38 0.12
C VAL A 159 16.57 9.30 0.87
N LEU A 160 16.88 8.03 0.58
CA LEU A 160 16.38 6.88 1.33
C LEU A 160 17.13 6.80 2.66
N VAL A 161 16.46 7.16 3.76
CA VAL A 161 17.08 7.24 5.09
C VAL A 161 17.00 5.92 5.86
N ARG A 162 15.95 5.12 5.61
CA ARG A 162 15.74 3.79 6.20
C ARG A 162 15.06 2.87 5.20
N GLU A 163 15.41 1.60 5.23
CA GLU A 163 14.75 0.54 4.44
C GLU A 163 14.84 -0.77 5.22
N GLY A 164 13.76 -1.55 5.25
CA GLY A 164 13.72 -2.81 5.98
C GLY A 164 12.35 -3.48 5.94
N ARG A 165 12.23 -4.65 6.57
CA ARG A 165 10.91 -5.21 6.85
C ARG A 165 10.24 -4.37 7.93
N VAL A 166 8.91 -4.25 7.87
CA VAL A 166 8.17 -3.47 8.87
C VAL A 166 8.42 -4.04 10.27
N GLU A 167 8.34 -5.36 10.43
CA GLU A 167 8.64 -6.05 11.70
C GLU A 167 10.02 -5.71 12.27
N ASP A 168 11.06 -5.68 11.43
CA ASP A 168 12.43 -5.38 11.84
C ASP A 168 12.62 -3.90 12.20
N LEU A 169 11.96 -3.00 11.46
CA LEU A 169 12.09 -1.56 11.66
C LEU A 169 11.34 -1.07 12.90
N LEU A 170 10.21 -1.69 13.23
CA LEU A 170 9.41 -1.29 14.39
C LEU A 170 9.93 -1.89 15.70
N ALA A 171 10.79 -2.91 15.62
CA ALA A 171 11.40 -3.52 16.78
C ALA A 171 12.28 -2.50 17.55
N ILE A 172 11.90 -2.20 18.80
CA ILE A 172 12.75 -1.39 19.67
C ILE A 172 13.75 -2.30 20.36
N GLU A 173 15.01 -2.20 19.96
CA GLU A 173 16.11 -2.90 20.62
C GLU A 173 16.20 -2.50 22.10
N ASN A 174 16.41 -3.49 22.98
CA ASN A 174 16.60 -3.35 24.44
C ASN A 174 15.37 -2.91 25.25
N GLN A 175 14.16 -3.00 24.70
CA GLN A 175 12.93 -2.77 25.47
C GLN A 175 12.02 -4.02 25.49
N THR A 176 11.21 -4.15 26.52
CA THR A 176 10.28 -5.27 26.73
C THR A 176 8.92 -4.74 27.15
N GLU A 177 7.86 -5.10 26.43
CA GLU A 177 6.47 -4.76 26.77
C GLU A 177 5.79 -5.93 27.50
N LEU A 178 5.03 -5.63 28.55
CA LEU A 178 4.26 -6.58 29.35
C LEU A 178 2.79 -6.11 29.42
N ILE A 179 1.88 -6.89 28.85
CA ILE A 179 0.42 -6.64 28.94
C ILE A 179 -0.15 -7.50 30.06
N LEU A 180 -0.84 -6.87 31.02
CA LEU A 180 -1.37 -7.51 32.23
C LEU A 180 -2.85 -7.16 32.41
N GLU A 181 -3.68 -8.14 32.76
CA GLU A 181 -5.08 -7.92 33.13
C GLU A 181 -5.20 -7.83 34.66
N ASN A 182 -5.98 -6.87 35.17
CA ASN A 182 -6.28 -6.68 36.62
C ASN A 182 -5.04 -6.50 37.53
N ALA A 183 -4.00 -5.80 37.07
CA ALA A 183 -2.81 -5.53 37.89
C ALA A 183 -3.13 -4.56 39.05
N THR A 184 -3.01 -5.02 40.29
CA THR A 184 -3.18 -4.17 41.48
C THR A 184 -1.93 -3.33 41.76
N PRO A 185 -2.04 -2.22 42.52
CA PRO A 185 -0.88 -1.40 42.90
C PRO A 185 0.22 -2.19 43.61
N GLU A 186 -0.16 -3.22 44.39
CA GLU A 186 0.77 -4.14 45.03
C GLU A 186 1.49 -5.03 44.01
N VAL A 187 0.78 -5.52 42.99
CA VAL A 187 1.38 -6.30 41.88
C VAL A 187 2.37 -5.45 41.09
N LEU A 188 2.04 -4.18 40.80
CA LEU A 188 2.98 -3.27 40.12
C LEU A 188 4.24 -3.00 40.97
N GLY A 189 4.09 -2.77 42.27
CA GLY A 189 5.21 -2.60 43.19
C GLY A 189 6.07 -3.86 43.32
N GLN A 190 5.47 -5.04 43.25
CA GLN A 190 6.17 -6.32 43.31
C GLN A 190 6.85 -6.69 41.99
N ILE A 191 6.28 -6.36 40.83
CA ILE A 191 6.90 -6.55 39.51
C ILE A 191 8.25 -5.81 39.45
N ALA A 192 8.30 -4.57 39.95
CA ALA A 192 9.54 -3.80 40.03
C ALA A 192 10.62 -4.48 40.89
N ALA A 193 10.23 -5.18 41.96
CA ALA A 193 11.15 -5.89 42.86
C ALA A 193 11.52 -7.33 42.39
N LEU A 194 10.66 -7.97 41.59
CA LEU A 194 10.83 -9.33 41.07
C LEU A 194 11.71 -9.39 39.82
N LEU A 195 11.71 -8.36 38.99
CA LEU A 195 12.63 -8.26 37.84
C LEU A 195 14.11 -8.28 38.28
N ASP A 196 14.40 -7.85 39.50
CA ASP A 196 15.75 -7.92 40.08
C ASP A 196 16.20 -9.35 40.50
N LYS A 197 15.30 -10.36 40.54
CA LYS A 197 15.58 -11.63 41.25
C LYS A 197 15.05 -12.95 40.64
N THR A 198 14.66 -12.99 39.36
CA THR A 198 14.18 -14.20 38.61
C THR A 198 12.93 -14.88 39.21
N SER A 199 12.12 -15.74 38.58
CA SER A 199 11.98 -16.33 37.23
C SER A 199 10.48 -16.34 36.89
N THR A 200 9.99 -15.22 36.34
CA THR A 200 8.58 -14.95 36.03
C THR A 200 8.09 -15.75 34.82
N ARG A 201 6.85 -16.24 34.85
CA ARG A 201 6.25 -16.93 33.70
C ARG A 201 5.57 -15.91 32.78
N LEU A 202 6.31 -15.59 31.73
CA LEU A 202 5.94 -14.78 30.60
C LEU A 202 4.77 -15.40 29.81
N LEU A 203 3.66 -14.67 29.67
CA LEU A 203 2.55 -15.06 28.79
C LEU A 203 2.87 -14.70 27.33
N GLU A 204 3.46 -13.52 27.13
CA GLU A 204 3.98 -13.09 25.85
C GLU A 204 5.05 -12.01 26.08
N GLN A 205 6.20 -12.14 25.41
CA GLN A 205 7.23 -11.11 25.37
C GLN A 205 7.24 -10.56 23.97
N ARG A 206 6.90 -9.28 23.85
CA ARG A 206 7.09 -8.54 22.60
C ARG A 206 8.05 -7.40 22.88
N GLN A 207 8.86 -7.06 21.89
CA GLN A 207 9.55 -5.78 21.94
C GLN A 207 8.47 -4.70 21.76
N PRO A 208 8.49 -3.62 22.56
CA PRO A 208 7.59 -2.52 22.31
C PRO A 208 7.86 -2.04 20.89
N GLN A 209 6.79 -1.84 20.14
CA GLN A 209 6.90 -1.42 18.76
C GLN A 209 6.82 0.11 18.74
N THR A 210 7.76 0.74 18.05
CA THR A 210 7.54 2.13 17.63
C THR A 210 6.48 2.13 16.53
N THR A 211 6.02 3.32 16.13
CA THR A 211 5.22 3.46 14.91
C THR A 211 6.14 3.88 13.76
N LEU A 212 5.73 3.63 12.52
CA LEU A 212 6.42 4.21 11.38
C LEU A 212 6.51 5.74 11.47
N GLU A 213 5.53 6.40 12.11
CA GLU A 213 5.58 7.83 12.41
C GLU A 213 6.71 8.20 13.37
N GLY A 214 6.85 7.48 14.49
CA GLY A 214 7.97 7.69 15.41
C GLY A 214 9.32 7.52 14.72
N LEU A 215 9.45 6.45 13.93
CA LEU A 215 10.68 6.15 13.18
C LEU A 215 10.98 7.19 12.09
N PHE A 216 9.95 7.72 11.42
CA PHE A 216 10.08 8.80 10.45
C PHE A 216 10.59 10.10 11.11
N LEU A 217 10.00 10.47 12.25
CA LEU A 217 10.41 11.66 13.00
C LEU A 217 11.83 11.54 13.55
N GLU A 218 12.25 10.36 13.98
CA GLU A 218 13.63 10.10 14.41
C GLU A 218 14.60 10.22 13.23
N ALA A 219 14.34 9.49 12.13
CA ALA A 219 15.20 9.48 10.96
C ALA A 219 15.36 10.87 10.32
N THR A 220 14.33 11.70 10.37
CA THR A 220 14.38 13.08 9.85
C THR A 220 15.06 14.07 10.81
N LYS A 221 14.99 13.86 12.14
CA LYS A 221 15.74 14.66 13.12
C LYS A 221 17.24 14.36 13.11
N SER A 222 17.64 13.12 12.83
CA SER A 222 19.04 12.69 12.75
C SER A 222 19.71 13.03 11.41
N ALA A 223 18.95 13.38 10.38
CA ALA A 223 19.49 13.90 9.14
C ALA A 223 20.08 15.30 9.42
N PRO A 224 21.38 15.53 9.22
CA PRO A 224 21.97 16.84 9.48
C PRO A 224 21.24 17.89 8.65
N GLY A 225 20.53 18.78 9.34
CA GLY A 225 19.97 19.98 8.77
C GLY A 225 21.08 20.79 8.12
N LYS A 226 20.79 21.31 6.92
CA LYS A 226 21.52 22.46 6.40
C LYS A 226 21.27 23.68 7.29
#